data_AF-A0A957IB94-F1
#
_entry.id   AF-A0A957IB94-F1
#
_cell.length_a   1.000
_cell.length_b   1.000
_cell.length_c   1.000
_cell.angle_alpha   90.00
_cell.angle_beta   90.00
_cell.angle_gamma   90.00
#
_symmetry.space_group_name_H-M   'P 1'
#
loop_
_entity.id
_entity.type
_entity.pdbx_description
1 polymer ?
#
loop_
_entity_poly.entity_id
_entity_poly.type
_entity_poly.pdbx_seq_one_letter_code
_entity_poly.pdbx_strand_id
1 'polypeptide(L)'
;MMMTVLRFDDNRGGLAYPFLPTELQWQIVSRSFGDEEVLAKIFQADTPTLRWVKDNKVLDLHVPDMGTQTFLERTGLKLSMHKGGYVLSKRLSRVMRPYRYWRFFNQEEVLIDYNECLNANLWDGAGQVSRGFVQRLADSLDLDERHRRELLHTNRFEVTTLHAGGQDKGHVLVVDDLAVDFMFPAGSAKQELALVDGRVFVGLNP
;
A
#
# COMPACT_ATOMS: atom_id res chain seq x y z
N MET A 1 25.77 -12.91 -2.93
CA MET A 1 24.62 -12.01 -3.05
C MET A 1 23.77 -12.16 -1.81
N MET A 2 23.54 -11.08 -1.04
CA MET A 2 22.66 -11.17 0.13
C MET A 2 21.21 -11.22 -0.39
N MET A 3 20.61 -12.40 -0.31
CA MET A 3 19.22 -12.66 -0.69
C MET A 3 18.40 -12.80 0.59
N THR A 4 17.26 -12.12 0.65
CA THR A 4 16.29 -12.32 1.72
C THR A 4 15.01 -12.84 1.11
N VAL A 5 14.48 -13.91 1.67
CA VAL A 5 13.20 -14.49 1.27
C VAL A 5 12.22 -14.27 2.41
N LEU A 6 11.13 -13.58 2.11
CA LEU A 6 9.97 -13.50 2.98
C LEU A 6 8.94 -14.51 2.48
N ARG A 7 8.41 -15.34 3.36
CA ARG A 7 7.46 -16.41 3.06
C ARG A 7 6.09 -16.09 3.63
N PHE A 8 5.03 -16.67 3.06
CA PHE A 8 3.65 -16.48 3.51
C PHE A 8 3.42 -16.74 5.01
N ASP A 9 4.16 -17.70 5.59
CA ASP A 9 4.03 -18.19 6.96
C ASP A 9 4.94 -17.49 7.99
N ASP A 10 5.77 -16.52 7.57
CA ASP A 10 6.62 -15.78 8.50
C ASP A 10 5.79 -15.07 9.59
N ASN A 11 6.24 -15.13 10.85
CA ASN A 11 5.60 -14.40 11.94
C ASN A 11 5.87 -12.90 11.79
N ARG A 12 4.80 -12.11 11.67
CA ARG A 12 4.86 -10.66 11.44
C ARG A 12 4.23 -9.83 12.55
N GLY A 13 4.02 -10.42 13.74
CA GLY A 13 3.49 -9.67 14.90
C GLY A 13 2.14 -9.01 14.62
N GLY A 14 1.22 -9.75 13.99
CA GLY A 14 -0.14 -9.29 13.66
C GLY A 14 -0.24 -8.41 12.40
N LEU A 15 0.86 -8.19 11.67
CA LEU A 15 0.80 -7.53 10.36
C LEU A 15 0.44 -8.54 9.25
N ALA A 16 -0.36 -8.10 8.28
CA ALA A 16 -0.74 -8.90 7.11
C ALA A 16 -0.47 -8.16 5.80
N TYR A 17 -0.27 -8.88 4.70
CA TYR A 17 -0.14 -8.30 3.37
C TYR A 17 -1.52 -8.22 2.70
N PRO A 18 -2.16 -7.04 2.59
CA PRO A 18 -3.57 -6.94 2.22
C PRO A 18 -3.88 -7.44 0.80
N PHE A 19 -2.90 -7.34 -0.09
CA PHE A 19 -3.04 -7.70 -1.50
C PHE A 19 -2.49 -9.09 -1.82
N LEU A 20 -1.97 -9.82 -0.83
CA LEU A 20 -1.44 -11.16 -1.04
C LEU A 20 -2.43 -12.22 -0.56
N PRO A 21 -2.64 -13.28 -1.36
CA PRO A 21 -3.59 -14.34 -1.04
C PRO A 21 -3.13 -15.14 0.18
N THR A 22 -3.87 -15.07 1.28
CA THR A 22 -3.49 -15.71 2.56
C THR A 22 -3.54 -17.24 2.49
N GLU A 23 -4.30 -17.78 1.54
CA GLU A 23 -4.45 -19.21 1.32
C GLU A 23 -3.38 -19.82 0.39
N LEU A 24 -2.53 -19.00 -0.23
CA LEU A 24 -1.46 -19.46 -1.12
C LEU A 24 -0.07 -19.25 -0.53
N GLN A 25 0.85 -20.13 -0.90
CA GLN A 25 2.23 -20.13 -0.43
C GLN A 25 3.12 -19.13 -1.17
N TRP A 26 2.74 -17.86 -1.14
CA TRP A 26 3.52 -16.81 -1.79
C TRP A 26 4.86 -16.56 -1.10
N GLN A 27 5.80 -15.99 -1.83
CA GLN A 27 7.08 -15.52 -1.31
C GLN A 27 7.50 -14.21 -1.98
N ILE A 28 8.20 -13.35 -1.25
CA ILE A 28 8.87 -12.17 -1.78
C ILE A 28 10.37 -12.37 -1.66
N VAL A 29 11.05 -12.44 -2.80
CA VAL A 29 12.51 -12.56 -2.88
C VAL A 29 13.11 -11.18 -3.11
N SER A 30 13.92 -10.73 -2.17
CA SER A 30 14.64 -9.46 -2.24
C SER A 30 16.10 -9.70 -2.63
N ARG A 31 16.53 -9.08 -3.73
CA ARG A 31 17.91 -9.12 -4.23
C ARG A 31 18.46 -7.70 -4.36
N SER A 32 19.59 -7.41 -3.72
CA SER A 32 20.24 -6.10 -3.84
C SER A 32 20.75 -5.87 -5.27
N PHE A 33 20.72 -4.61 -5.71
CA PHE A 33 21.55 -4.18 -6.82
C PHE A 33 23.02 -4.44 -6.51
N GLY A 34 23.74 -4.87 -7.52
CA GLY A 34 25.18 -5.05 -7.49
C GLY A 34 25.77 -4.60 -8.81
N ASP A 35 26.76 -5.35 -9.29
CA ASP A 35 27.30 -5.19 -10.63
C ASP A 35 26.35 -5.73 -11.72
N GLU A 36 26.77 -5.61 -12.98
CA GLU A 36 26.04 -6.11 -14.14
C GLU A 36 25.81 -7.63 -14.10
N GLU A 37 26.71 -8.40 -13.48
CA GLU A 37 26.57 -9.84 -13.34
C GLU A 37 25.40 -10.19 -12.40
N VAL A 38 25.25 -9.43 -11.32
CA VAL A 38 24.10 -9.53 -10.41
C VAL A 38 22.80 -9.19 -11.13
N LEU A 39 22.78 -8.13 -11.94
CA LEU A 39 21.60 -7.77 -12.73
C LEU A 39 21.23 -8.85 -13.74
N ALA A 40 22.20 -9.40 -14.46
CA ALA A 40 21.97 -10.49 -15.42
C ALA A 40 21.33 -11.70 -14.74
N LYS A 41 21.81 -12.10 -13.55
CA LYS A 41 21.22 -13.19 -12.76
C LYS A 41 19.77 -12.91 -12.35
N ILE A 42 19.42 -11.66 -12.06
CA ILE A 42 18.04 -11.26 -11.72
C ILE A 42 17.11 -11.41 -12.95
N PHE A 43 17.60 -11.09 -14.15
CA PHE A 43 16.82 -11.22 -15.38
C PHE A 43 16.77 -12.65 -15.93
N GLN A 44 17.70 -13.52 -15.53
CA GLN A 44 17.70 -14.95 -15.86
C GLN A 44 16.89 -15.81 -14.87
N ALA A 45 16.54 -15.26 -13.71
CA ALA A 45 15.72 -15.96 -12.73
C ALA A 45 14.31 -16.24 -13.26
N ASP A 46 13.62 -17.19 -12.64
CA ASP A 46 12.23 -17.52 -12.95
C ASP A 46 11.35 -16.27 -12.98
N THR A 47 10.44 -16.21 -13.95
CA THR A 47 9.56 -15.05 -14.13
C THR A 47 8.67 -14.91 -12.90
N PRO A 48 8.75 -13.78 -12.17
CA PRO A 48 7.93 -13.57 -10.99
C PRO A 48 6.49 -13.21 -11.36
N THR A 49 5.57 -13.38 -10.43
CA THR A 49 4.19 -12.87 -10.54
C THR A 49 4.17 -11.34 -10.62
N LEU A 50 5.00 -10.67 -9.81
CA LEU A 50 5.24 -9.22 -9.92
C LEU A 50 6.70 -8.90 -9.56
N ARG A 51 7.25 -7.90 -10.23
CA ARG A 51 8.58 -7.34 -9.95
C ARG A 51 8.50 -5.84 -9.72
N TRP A 52 9.14 -5.35 -8.68
CA TRP A 52 9.31 -3.91 -8.45
C TRP A 52 10.66 -3.59 -7.82
N VAL A 53 11.06 -2.34 -7.93
CA VAL A 53 12.28 -1.82 -7.30
C VAL A 53 11.93 -1.03 -6.04
N LYS A 54 12.64 -1.31 -4.95
CA LYS A 54 12.56 -0.50 -3.73
C LYS A 54 13.96 -0.26 -3.20
N ASP A 55 14.27 0.99 -2.93
CA ASP A 55 15.60 1.43 -2.50
C ASP A 55 16.65 0.96 -3.51
N ASN A 56 17.59 0.11 -3.07
CA ASN A 56 18.60 -0.51 -3.93
C ASN A 56 18.37 -2.02 -4.12
N LYS A 57 17.10 -2.46 -4.19
CA LYS A 57 16.73 -3.87 -4.27
C LYS A 57 15.67 -4.10 -5.35
N VAL A 58 15.78 -5.24 -6.03
CA VAL A 58 14.70 -5.84 -6.83
C VAL A 58 13.93 -6.79 -5.92
N LEU A 59 12.61 -6.62 -5.88
CA LEU A 59 11.68 -7.47 -5.16
C LEU A 59 10.84 -8.23 -6.16
N ASP A 60 10.86 -9.55 -6.03
CA ASP A 60 10.11 -10.49 -6.84
C ASP A 60 9.07 -11.19 -5.97
N LEU A 61 7.80 -10.95 -6.26
CA LEU A 61 6.70 -11.71 -5.72
C LEU A 61 6.51 -12.97 -6.57
N HIS A 62 6.52 -14.12 -5.94
CA HIS A 62 6.10 -15.38 -6.54
C HIS A 62 4.86 -15.88 -5.81
N VAL A 63 3.77 -16.04 -6.55
CA VAL A 63 2.55 -16.72 -6.10
C VAL A 63 2.41 -18.00 -6.95
N PRO A 64 2.23 -19.17 -6.34
CA PRO A 64 2.11 -20.44 -7.07
C PRO A 64 1.06 -20.36 -8.18
N ASP A 65 1.41 -20.88 -9.36
CA ASP A 65 0.55 -20.99 -10.54
C ASP A 65 -0.12 -19.69 -11.00
N MET A 66 0.47 -18.53 -10.65
CA MET A 66 -0.13 -17.23 -10.90
C MET A 66 0.84 -16.29 -11.62
N GLY A 67 0.52 -15.98 -12.88
CA GLY A 67 1.19 -14.94 -13.65
C GLY A 67 0.68 -13.53 -13.30
N THR A 68 1.37 -12.52 -13.83
CA THR A 68 1.06 -11.09 -13.60
C THR A 68 -0.40 -10.75 -13.86
N GLN A 69 -0.94 -11.12 -15.01
CA GLN A 69 -2.30 -10.75 -15.40
C GLN A 69 -3.34 -11.33 -14.42
N THR A 70 -3.25 -12.63 -14.13
CA THR A 70 -4.13 -13.31 -13.17
C THR A 70 -4.05 -12.68 -11.78
N PHE A 71 -2.84 -12.30 -11.33
CA PHE A 71 -2.68 -11.60 -10.06
C PHE A 71 -3.36 -10.23 -10.06
N LEU A 72 -3.19 -9.44 -11.12
CA LEU A 72 -3.80 -8.10 -11.24
C LEU A 72 -5.33 -8.18 -11.30
N GLU A 73 -5.88 -9.11 -12.07
CA GLU A 73 -7.33 -9.38 -12.14
C GLU A 73 -7.88 -9.79 -10.78
N ARG A 74 -7.21 -10.72 -10.10
CA ARG A 74 -7.61 -11.21 -8.78
C ARG A 74 -7.58 -10.11 -7.71
N THR A 75 -6.57 -9.25 -7.74
CA THR A 75 -6.39 -8.19 -6.73
C THR A 75 -7.16 -6.90 -7.05
N GLY A 76 -7.68 -6.77 -8.27
CA GLY A 76 -8.29 -5.54 -8.78
C GLY A 76 -7.28 -4.43 -9.08
N LEU A 77 -5.98 -4.74 -9.10
CA LEU A 77 -4.93 -3.76 -9.33
C LEU A 77 -4.78 -3.45 -10.82
N LYS A 78 -4.64 -2.16 -11.14
CA LYS A 78 -4.26 -1.68 -12.48
C LYS A 78 -2.94 -0.92 -12.40
N LEU A 79 -1.98 -1.33 -13.22
CA LEU A 79 -0.67 -0.69 -13.32
C LEU A 79 -0.62 0.28 -14.51
N SER A 80 0.13 1.37 -14.37
CA SER A 80 0.41 2.31 -15.47
C SER A 80 1.87 2.75 -15.47
N MET A 81 2.48 2.73 -16.66
CA MET A 81 3.86 3.14 -16.91
C MET A 81 3.98 4.61 -17.37
N HIS A 82 2.89 5.38 -17.31
CA HIS A 82 2.85 6.75 -17.83
C HIS A 82 3.95 7.68 -17.25
N LYS A 83 4.27 7.57 -15.95
CA LYS A 83 5.39 8.28 -15.31
C LYS A 83 6.67 7.43 -15.17
N GLY A 84 6.73 6.27 -15.82
CA GLY A 84 7.85 5.34 -15.82
C GLY A 84 7.87 4.33 -14.66
N GLY A 85 8.71 3.31 -14.81
CA GLY A 85 8.78 2.16 -13.90
C GLY A 85 9.27 2.50 -12.49
N TYR A 86 10.04 3.57 -12.33
CA TYR A 86 10.48 4.04 -11.01
C TYR A 86 9.31 4.53 -10.16
N VAL A 87 8.42 5.34 -10.75
CA VAL A 87 7.24 5.85 -10.03
C VAL A 87 6.28 4.71 -9.72
N LEU A 88 6.01 3.82 -10.70
CA LEU A 88 5.21 2.62 -10.49
C LEU A 88 5.75 1.76 -9.33
N SER A 89 7.06 1.49 -9.31
CA SER A 89 7.68 0.67 -8.26
C SER A 89 7.54 1.28 -6.86
N LYS A 90 7.63 2.62 -6.77
CA LYS A 90 7.34 3.36 -5.53
C LYS A 90 5.88 3.22 -5.07
N ARG A 91 4.92 3.11 -6.01
CA ARG A 91 3.50 2.93 -5.69
C ARG A 91 3.18 1.49 -5.30
N LEU A 92 3.72 0.52 -6.03
CA LEU A 92 3.64 -0.90 -5.70
C LEU A 92 4.23 -1.20 -4.31
N SER A 93 5.38 -0.60 -3.98
CA SER A 93 6.01 -0.76 -2.65
C SER A 93 5.11 -0.35 -1.48
N ARG A 94 4.12 0.52 -1.70
CA ARG A 94 3.17 0.94 -0.65
C ARG A 94 2.05 -0.06 -0.43
N VAL A 95 1.63 -0.81 -1.45
CA VAL A 95 0.59 -1.84 -1.30
C VAL A 95 1.17 -3.23 -1.02
N MET A 96 2.41 -3.47 -1.46
CA MET A 96 3.16 -4.70 -1.22
C MET A 96 3.98 -4.65 0.08
N ARG A 97 3.48 -3.95 1.09
CA ARG A 97 4.03 -3.95 2.45
C ARG A 97 2.96 -4.45 3.42
N PRO A 98 3.34 -4.97 4.59
CA PRO A 98 2.37 -5.47 5.54
C PRO A 98 1.76 -4.32 6.34
N TYR A 99 0.50 -4.48 6.75
CA TYR A 99 -0.27 -3.51 7.52
C TYR A 99 -0.95 -4.20 8.70
N ARG A 100 -1.16 -3.44 9.78
CA ARG A 100 -2.02 -3.86 10.90
C ARG A 100 -3.40 -3.22 10.78
N TYR A 101 -3.41 -1.91 10.53
CA TYR A 101 -4.64 -1.12 10.42
C TYR A 101 -4.97 -0.92 8.95
N TRP A 102 -5.74 -1.83 8.39
CA TRP A 102 -6.13 -1.74 6.99
C TRP A 102 -7.47 -2.40 6.73
N ARG A 103 -8.16 -1.95 5.69
CA ARG A 103 -9.40 -2.56 5.21
C ARG A 103 -9.63 -2.21 3.73
N PHE A 104 -10.36 -3.08 3.04
CA PHE A 104 -11.02 -2.73 1.78
C PHE A 104 -12.45 -2.31 2.09
N PHE A 105 -12.82 -1.13 1.60
CA PHE A 105 -14.15 -0.56 1.66
C PHE A 105 -14.76 -0.55 0.27
N ASN A 106 -16.08 -0.49 0.17
CA ASN A 106 -16.73 -0.01 -1.04
C ASN A 106 -16.48 1.49 -1.20
N GLN A 107 -16.56 1.98 -2.44
CA GLN A 107 -16.28 3.38 -2.75
C GLN A 107 -17.17 4.37 -1.98
N GLU A 108 -18.42 4.02 -1.71
CA GLU A 108 -19.38 4.84 -0.98
C GLU A 108 -19.15 4.91 0.54
N GLU A 109 -18.33 4.02 1.10
CA GLU A 109 -18.07 3.96 2.55
C GLU A 109 -16.94 4.89 3.01
N VAL A 110 -16.17 5.46 2.07
CA VAL A 110 -15.02 6.33 2.37
C VAL A 110 -15.12 7.62 1.55
N LEU A 111 -15.34 8.73 2.25
CA LEU A 111 -15.39 10.05 1.64
C LEU A 111 -13.98 10.66 1.57
N ILE A 112 -13.43 10.77 0.36
CA ILE A 112 -12.14 11.40 0.10
C ILE A 112 -12.38 12.69 -0.69
N ASP A 113 -11.84 13.80 -0.22
CA ASP A 113 -11.87 15.09 -0.90
C ASP A 113 -10.47 15.70 -1.02
N TYR A 114 -10.36 16.69 -1.90
CA TYR A 114 -9.09 17.31 -2.27
C TYR A 114 -9.19 18.83 -2.14
N ASN A 115 -8.21 19.44 -1.44
CA ASN A 115 -8.21 20.85 -1.13
C ASN A 115 -6.97 21.55 -1.70
N GLU A 116 -7.19 22.63 -2.48
CA GLU A 116 -6.11 23.44 -3.07
C GLU A 116 -5.30 24.22 -2.03
N CYS A 117 -5.89 24.52 -0.87
CA CYS A 117 -5.23 25.21 0.23
C CYS A 117 -4.26 24.30 1.02
N LEU A 118 -4.36 22.97 0.87
CA LEU A 118 -3.41 22.04 1.48
C LEU A 118 -2.15 21.97 0.62
N ASN A 119 -1.08 22.61 1.06
CA ASN A 119 0.20 22.59 0.36
C ASN A 119 1.01 21.33 0.72
N ALA A 120 1.11 20.39 -0.22
CA ALA A 120 1.90 19.17 -0.05
C ALA A 120 3.37 19.44 0.36
N ASN A 121 3.98 20.56 -0.03
CA ASN A 121 5.36 20.89 0.35
C ASN A 121 5.47 21.40 1.80
N LEU A 122 4.43 22.06 2.32
CA LEU A 122 4.40 22.56 3.70
C LEU A 122 4.20 21.42 4.70
N TRP A 123 3.47 20.40 4.29
CA TRP A 123 3.00 19.33 5.16
C TRP A 123 3.69 17.98 4.91
N ASP A 124 4.77 17.92 4.13
CA ASP A 124 5.42 16.66 3.71
C ASP A 124 4.42 15.65 3.10
N GLY A 125 3.56 16.18 2.22
CA GLY A 125 2.45 15.46 1.62
C GLY A 125 1.31 15.16 2.60
N ALA A 126 1.27 15.81 3.78
CA ALA A 126 0.25 15.46 4.76
C ALA A 126 -1.14 15.94 4.37
N GLY A 127 -2.07 15.01 4.41
CA GLY A 127 -3.50 15.29 4.43
C GLY A 127 -4.05 15.34 5.85
N GLN A 128 -5.36 15.23 5.95
CA GLN A 128 -6.09 15.08 7.19
C GLN A 128 -6.94 13.82 7.12
N VAL A 129 -7.16 13.19 8.27
CA VAL A 129 -8.10 12.08 8.44
C VAL A 129 -9.05 12.41 9.59
N SER A 130 -10.33 12.12 9.45
CA SER A 130 -11.29 12.38 10.53
C SER A 130 -11.09 11.41 11.69
N ARG A 131 -11.22 11.90 12.93
CA ARG A 131 -11.24 11.02 14.12
C ARG A 131 -12.39 10.01 14.01
N GLY A 132 -13.52 10.44 13.44
CA GLY A 132 -14.66 9.57 13.14
C GLY A 132 -14.26 8.38 12.26
N PHE A 133 -13.50 8.59 11.19
CA PHE A 133 -13.01 7.48 10.35
C PHE A 133 -12.08 6.54 11.12
N VAL A 134 -11.13 7.08 11.90
CA VAL A 134 -10.22 6.25 12.72
C VAL A 134 -11.00 5.38 13.71
N GLN A 135 -12.04 5.93 14.33
CA GLN A 135 -12.95 5.19 15.21
C GLN A 135 -13.70 4.09 14.46
N ARG A 136 -14.29 4.40 13.30
CA ARG A 136 -14.99 3.41 12.46
C ARG A 136 -14.05 2.30 12.01
N LEU A 137 -12.82 2.62 11.61
CA LEU A 137 -11.82 1.63 11.24
C LEU A 137 -11.51 0.72 12.44
N ALA A 138 -11.24 1.29 13.62
CA ALA A 138 -10.95 0.53 14.85
C ALA A 138 -12.08 -0.43 15.21
N ASP A 139 -13.33 0.00 15.11
CA ASP A 139 -14.50 -0.82 15.43
C ASP A 139 -14.75 -1.92 14.38
N SER A 140 -14.14 -1.79 13.21
CA SER A 140 -14.29 -2.72 12.09
C SER A 140 -13.21 -3.81 12.04
N LEU A 141 -12.17 -3.68 12.86
CA LEU A 141 -11.00 -4.57 12.89
C LEU A 141 -11.04 -5.42 14.16
N ASP A 142 -10.63 -6.68 14.02
CA ASP A 142 -10.40 -7.58 15.17
C ASP A 142 -9.03 -7.25 15.80
N LEU A 143 -9.03 -6.31 16.75
CA LEU A 143 -7.83 -5.82 17.42
C LEU A 143 -7.86 -6.17 18.91
N ASP A 144 -6.71 -6.55 19.45
CA ASP A 144 -6.54 -6.55 20.90
C ASP A 144 -6.57 -5.12 21.47
N GLU A 145 -6.72 -5.02 22.79
CA GLU A 145 -6.83 -3.73 23.50
C GLU A 145 -5.62 -2.82 23.25
N ARG A 146 -4.41 -3.39 23.13
CA ARG A 146 -3.19 -2.62 22.92
C ARG A 146 -3.22 -1.95 21.53
N HIS A 147 -3.52 -2.71 20.49
CA HIS A 147 -3.54 -2.21 19.11
C HIS A 147 -4.74 -1.30 18.86
N ARG A 148 -5.90 -1.58 19.47
CA ARG A 148 -7.04 -0.67 19.44
C ARG A 148 -6.69 0.68 20.06
N ARG A 149 -6.03 0.69 21.22
CA ARG A 149 -5.54 1.91 21.87
C ARG A 149 -4.50 2.65 21.01
N GLU A 150 -3.55 1.95 20.40
CA GLU A 150 -2.57 2.55 19.48
C GLU A 150 -3.26 3.27 18.32
N LEU A 151 -4.26 2.63 17.68
CA LEU A 151 -5.01 3.22 16.58
C LEU A 151 -5.82 4.45 17.02
N LEU A 152 -6.49 4.41 18.17
CA LEU A 152 -7.37 5.52 18.59
C LEU A 152 -6.64 6.75 19.14
N HIS A 153 -5.43 6.57 19.69
CA HIS A 153 -4.68 7.65 20.32
C HIS A 153 -3.53 8.20 19.46
N THR A 154 -3.26 7.60 18.32
CA THR A 154 -2.32 8.15 17.35
C THR A 154 -2.92 9.39 16.66
N ASN A 155 -2.19 10.50 16.67
CA ASN A 155 -2.62 11.77 16.06
C ASN A 155 -2.07 12.01 14.65
N ARG A 156 -1.15 11.15 14.19
CA ARG A 156 -0.57 11.22 12.85
C ARG A 156 -0.30 9.82 12.34
N PHE A 157 -0.76 9.50 11.14
CA PHE A 157 -0.46 8.25 10.47
C PHE A 157 0.38 8.50 9.23
N GLU A 158 1.20 7.54 8.83
CA GLU A 158 1.52 7.34 7.43
C GLU A 158 0.36 6.58 6.78
N VAL A 159 -0.24 7.17 5.75
CA VAL A 159 -1.40 6.61 5.04
C VAL A 159 -1.01 6.06 3.67
N THR A 160 -1.77 5.08 3.23
CA THR A 160 -1.91 4.73 1.81
C THR A 160 -3.39 4.50 1.54
N THR A 161 -3.96 5.27 0.63
CA THR A 161 -5.27 4.94 0.03
C THR A 161 -5.03 4.48 -1.41
N LEU A 162 -5.84 3.53 -1.88
CA LEU A 162 -5.84 3.13 -3.29
C LEU A 162 -7.29 3.00 -3.74
N HIS A 163 -7.63 3.63 -4.86
CA HIS A 163 -8.98 3.68 -5.42
C HIS A 163 -8.90 3.85 -6.93
N ALA A 164 -10.05 3.98 -7.61
CA ALA A 164 -10.10 4.12 -9.07
C ALA A 164 -9.37 5.36 -9.60
N GLY A 165 -9.30 6.43 -8.80
CA GLY A 165 -8.58 7.66 -9.13
C GLY A 165 -7.06 7.58 -8.99
N GLY A 166 -6.54 6.52 -8.36
CA GLY A 166 -5.11 6.31 -8.14
C GLY A 166 -4.78 6.03 -6.67
N GLN A 167 -3.56 6.37 -6.28
CA GLN A 167 -3.02 6.21 -4.93
C GLN A 167 -2.68 7.55 -4.28
N ASP A 168 -3.30 7.84 -3.14
CA ASP A 168 -2.79 8.85 -2.20
C ASP A 168 -1.89 8.20 -1.16
N LYS A 169 -0.82 8.92 -0.78
CA LYS A 169 0.11 8.49 0.25
C LYS A 169 0.79 9.70 0.86
N GLY A 170 1.31 9.51 2.06
CA GLY A 170 2.02 10.52 2.80
C GLY A 170 1.66 10.39 4.26
N HIS A 171 1.70 11.50 4.98
CA HIS A 171 1.17 11.55 6.33
C HIS A 171 -0.28 12.03 6.34
N VAL A 172 -1.01 11.76 7.42
CA VAL A 172 -2.29 12.42 7.70
C VAL A 172 -2.33 12.79 9.17
N LEU A 173 -2.86 13.96 9.48
CA LEU A 173 -3.16 14.39 10.85
C LEU A 173 -4.61 14.04 11.20
N VAL A 174 -4.84 13.55 12.41
CA VAL A 174 -6.19 13.27 12.89
C VAL A 174 -6.88 14.56 13.31
N VAL A 175 -8.07 14.80 12.78
CA VAL A 175 -8.88 16.02 13.02
C VAL A 175 -10.28 15.61 13.48
N ASP A 176 -10.83 16.30 14.48
CA ASP A 176 -12.10 15.93 15.11
C ASP A 176 -13.31 16.24 14.21
N ASP A 177 -13.38 17.46 13.69
CA ASP A 177 -14.54 17.98 12.96
C ASP A 177 -14.28 18.07 11.44
N LEU A 178 -13.68 17.02 10.87
CA LEU A 178 -13.48 16.93 9.41
C LEU A 178 -14.77 16.39 8.74
N ALA A 179 -15.32 17.14 7.78
CA ALA A 179 -16.57 16.80 7.10
C ALA A 179 -16.49 15.57 6.18
N VAL A 180 -15.27 15.13 5.87
CA VAL A 180 -14.96 13.97 5.03
C VAL A 180 -14.06 13.02 5.82
N ASP A 181 -13.83 11.81 5.33
CA ASP A 181 -12.94 10.86 6.01
C ASP A 181 -11.48 11.20 5.77
N PHE A 182 -11.14 11.60 4.55
CA PHE A 182 -9.80 12.04 4.17
C PHE A 182 -9.86 13.33 3.36
N MET A 183 -8.97 14.27 3.70
CA MET A 183 -8.74 15.48 2.94
C MET A 183 -7.28 15.51 2.49
N PHE A 184 -7.02 15.44 1.19
CA PHE A 184 -5.66 15.46 0.64
C PHE A 184 -5.38 16.77 -0.13
N PRO A 185 -4.10 17.12 -0.35
CA PRO A 185 -3.73 18.16 -1.30
C PRO A 185 -4.28 17.90 -2.70
N ALA A 186 -4.82 18.92 -3.36
CA ALA A 186 -5.25 18.80 -4.76
C ALA A 186 -4.13 18.25 -5.67
N GLY A 187 -4.46 17.24 -6.48
CA GLY A 187 -3.50 16.58 -7.39
C GLY A 187 -2.47 15.66 -6.71
N SER A 188 -2.65 15.32 -5.44
CA SER A 188 -1.79 14.37 -4.72
C SER A 188 -1.86 12.95 -5.29
N ALA A 189 -3.06 12.51 -5.68
CA ALA A 189 -3.33 11.16 -6.15
C ALA A 189 -2.51 10.84 -7.41
N LYS A 190 -1.84 9.69 -7.41
CA LYS A 190 -1.03 9.25 -8.54
C LYS A 190 -1.58 8.00 -9.19
N GLN A 191 -1.64 8.00 -10.51
CA GLN A 191 -2.37 7.02 -11.33
C GLN A 191 -1.52 5.84 -11.80
N GLU A 192 -0.25 5.73 -11.39
CA GLU A 192 0.58 4.57 -11.76
C GLU A 192 0.05 3.27 -11.15
N LEU A 193 -0.72 3.37 -10.07
CA LEU A 193 -1.41 2.25 -9.45
C LEU A 193 -2.83 2.70 -9.11
N ALA A 194 -3.83 1.90 -9.45
CA ALA A 194 -5.23 2.11 -9.11
C ALA A 194 -5.92 0.79 -8.75
N LEU A 195 -7.08 0.89 -8.09
CA LEU A 195 -8.03 -0.21 -7.91
C LEU A 195 -9.20 -0.05 -8.88
N VAL A 196 -9.53 -1.09 -9.64
CA VAL A 196 -10.54 -1.03 -10.72
C VAL A 196 -11.78 -1.89 -10.47
N ASP A 197 -11.94 -2.40 -9.26
CA ASP A 197 -13.02 -3.31 -8.86
C ASP A 197 -14.06 -2.65 -7.95
N GLY A 198 -14.09 -1.31 -7.91
CA GLY A 198 -15.03 -0.53 -7.10
C GLY A 198 -14.68 -0.44 -5.61
N ARG A 199 -13.56 -1.04 -5.18
CA ARG A 199 -13.10 -0.95 -3.79
C ARG A 199 -12.16 0.23 -3.57
N VAL A 200 -12.09 0.66 -2.31
CA VAL A 200 -11.10 1.58 -1.77
C VAL A 200 -10.29 0.84 -0.72
N PHE A 201 -8.99 0.71 -0.94
CA PHE A 201 -8.07 0.24 0.09
C PHE A 201 -7.64 1.42 0.95
N VAL A 202 -7.66 1.24 2.26
CA VAL A 202 -7.04 2.16 3.22
C VAL A 202 -6.11 1.38 4.11
N GLY A 203 -4.85 1.84 4.24
CA GLY A 203 -3.87 1.33 5.19
C GLY A 203 -3.25 2.48 5.99
N LEU A 204 -3.24 2.34 7.31
CA LEU A 204 -2.65 3.29 8.25
C LEU A 204 -1.48 2.64 9.02
N ASN A 205 -0.40 3.40 9.15
CA ASN A 205 0.73 3.07 10.01
C ASN A 205 0.95 4.22 11.00
N PRO A 206 0.89 3.98 12.32
CA PRO A 206 1.14 4.99 13.33
C PRO A 206 2.61 5.42 13.39
#